data_AF-A0A8W8LY69-F1
#
_entry.id   AF-A0A8W8LY69-F1
#
_cell.length_a   1.000
_cell.length_b   1.000
_cell.length_c   1.000
_cell.angle_alpha   90.00
_cell.angle_beta   90.00
_cell.angle_gamma   90.00
#
_symmetry.space_group_name_H-M   'P 1'
#
loop_
_entity.id
_entity.type
_entity.pdbx_description
1 polymer ?
#
loop_
_entity_poly.entity_id
_entity_poly.type
_entity_poly.pdbx_seq_one_letter_code
_entity_poly.pdbx_strand_id
1 'polypeptide(L)'
;MYKSYVSNLKDEPSVLVFYVNGKRIAIDNPDPKVTLILYLRRNLYLTGTKEACSQGACGACTVMISYYNHHQKKIMYPLIQSIY
;
A
#
# COMPACT_ATOMS: atom_id res chain seq x y z
N MET A 1 -7.16 -22.38 -18.11
CA MET A 1 -5.71 -22.12 -18.03
C MET A 1 -5.37 -21.01 -17.03
N TYR A 2 -5.94 -19.80 -17.11
CA TYR A 2 -5.71 -18.71 -16.12
C TYR A 2 -6.13 -19.05 -14.68
N LYS A 3 -7.30 -19.69 -14.49
CA LYS A 3 -7.79 -20.10 -13.16
C LYS A 3 -6.90 -21.13 -12.45
N SER A 4 -6.15 -21.94 -13.19
CA SER A 4 -5.27 -22.98 -12.66
C SER A 4 -3.91 -22.45 -12.20
N TYR A 5 -3.48 -21.28 -12.69
CA TYR A 5 -2.25 -20.64 -12.22
C TYR A 5 -2.48 -19.91 -10.88
N VAL A 6 -3.63 -19.24 -10.74
CA VAL A 6 -4.02 -18.52 -9.51
C VAL A 6 -4.31 -19.48 -8.35
N SER A 7 -4.78 -20.71 -8.60
CA SER A 7 -4.97 -21.71 -7.54
C SER A 7 -3.66 -22.21 -6.93
N ASN A 8 -2.54 -22.16 -7.66
CA ASN A 8 -1.23 -22.64 -7.21
C ASN A 8 -0.39 -21.56 -6.49
N LEU A 9 -0.83 -20.30 -6.44
CA LEU A 9 -0.17 -19.21 -5.72
C LEU A 9 -0.71 -19.01 -4.29
N LYS A 10 -1.74 -19.77 -3.89
CA LYS A 10 -2.40 -19.57 -2.60
C LYS A 10 -1.58 -20.06 -1.39
N ASP A 11 -0.53 -20.84 -1.62
CA ASP A 11 0.19 -21.55 -0.56
C ASP A 11 1.67 -21.15 -0.42
N GLU A 12 2.17 -20.22 -1.24
CA GLU A 12 3.52 -19.66 -1.06
C GLU A 12 3.45 -18.39 -0.20
N PRO A 13 4.15 -18.33 0.95
CA PRO A 13 4.12 -17.16 1.80
C PRO A 13 4.74 -15.97 1.05
N SER A 14 3.90 -14.99 0.73
CA SER A 14 4.36 -13.75 0.10
C SER A 14 4.54 -12.68 1.17
N VAL A 15 5.74 -12.10 1.19
CA VAL A 15 6.08 -11.01 2.11
C VAL A 15 5.95 -9.69 1.36
N LEU A 16 5.04 -8.82 1.79
CA LEU A 16 4.95 -7.46 1.26
C LEU A 16 5.94 -6.56 2.02
N VAL A 17 6.91 -6.01 1.28
CA VAL A 17 7.96 -5.15 1.82
C VAL A 17 7.86 -3.75 1.25
N PHE A 18 7.82 -2.75 2.13
CA PHE A 18 7.81 -1.34 1.77
C PHE A 18 8.36 -0.47 2.91
N TYR A 19 8.38 0.85 2.72
CA TYR A 19 8.84 1.79 3.74
C TYR A 19 7.75 2.78 4.08
N VAL A 20 7.64 3.11 5.37
CA VAL A 20 6.78 4.19 5.89
C VAL A 20 7.64 5.11 6.73
N ASN A 21 7.74 6.38 6.36
CA ASN A 21 8.53 7.38 7.07
C ASN A 21 9.98 6.91 7.36
N GLY A 22 10.61 6.26 6.38
CA GLY A 22 11.98 5.72 6.49
C GLY A 22 12.09 4.38 7.23
N LYS A 23 11.03 3.87 7.86
CA LYS A 23 11.02 2.57 8.53
C LYS A 23 10.62 1.45 7.56
N ARG A 24 11.44 0.41 7.44
CA ARG A 24 11.12 -0.80 6.68
C ARG A 24 9.97 -1.56 7.35
N ILE A 25 8.97 -1.89 6.57
CA ILE A 25 7.81 -2.71 6.95
C ILE A 25 7.87 -4.01 6.13
N ALA A 26 7.62 -5.13 6.79
CA ALA A 26 7.44 -6.44 6.16
C ALA A 26 6.16 -7.05 6.74
N ILE A 27 5.25 -7.47 5.86
CA ILE A 27 3.98 -8.10 6.23
C ILE A 27 3.97 -9.47 5.60
N ASP A 28 3.91 -10.51 6.43
CA ASP A 28 3.75 -11.88 5.98
C ASP A 28 2.28 -12.14 5.63
N ASN A 29 2.02 -12.68 4.44
CA ASN A 29 0.68 -13.04 3.95
C ASN A 29 -0.35 -11.90 4.11
N PRO A 30 -0.11 -10.73 3.50
CA PRO A 30 -0.99 -9.58 3.65
C PRO A 30 -2.39 -9.86 3.09
N ASP A 31 -3.43 -9.38 3.78
CA ASP A 31 -4.79 -9.37 3.24
C ASP A 31 -4.90 -8.31 2.13
N PRO A 32 -5.17 -8.69 0.87
CA PRO A 32 -5.27 -7.74 -0.24
C PRO A 32 -6.44 -6.75 -0.13
N LYS A 33 -7.36 -6.93 0.84
CA LYS A 33 -8.46 -6.00 1.11
C LYS A 33 -8.08 -4.86 2.05
N VAL A 34 -6.93 -4.95 2.72
CA VAL A 34 -6.47 -3.90 3.65
C VAL A 34 -5.92 -2.72 2.86
N THR A 35 -6.60 -1.59 2.95
CA THR A 35 -6.15 -0.33 2.35
C THR A 35 -4.99 0.29 3.14
N LEU A 36 -4.20 1.14 2.49
CA LEU A 36 -3.05 1.78 3.15
C LEU A 36 -3.49 2.66 4.33
N ILE A 37 -4.59 3.41 4.19
CA ILE A 37 -5.13 4.22 5.29
C ILE A 37 -5.49 3.38 6.51
N LEU A 38 -6.05 2.19 6.28
CA LEU A 38 -6.41 1.27 7.34
C LEU A 38 -5.17 0.75 8.06
N TYR A 39 -4.17 0.33 7.29
CA TYR A 39 -2.90 -0.18 7.82
C TYR A 39 -2.13 0.88 8.62
N LEU A 40 -2.01 2.10 8.08
CA LEU A 40 -1.34 3.21 8.77
C LEU A 40 -1.99 3.49 10.13
N ARG A 41 -3.32 3.53 10.19
CA ARG A 41 -4.06 3.92 11.40
C ARG A 41 -4.18 2.79 12.41
N ARG A 42 -4.44 1.55 11.97
CA ARG A 42 -4.75 0.41 12.86
C ARG A 42 -3.55 -0.46 13.17
N ASN A 43 -2.61 -0.64 12.24
CA ASN A 43 -1.45 -1.51 12.43
C ASN A 43 -0.22 -0.71 12.87
N LEU A 44 0.01 0.46 12.28
CA LEU A 44 1.15 1.32 12.62
C LEU A 44 0.83 2.44 13.61
N TYR A 45 -0.45 2.63 13.97
CA TYR A 45 -0.92 3.68 14.88
C TYR A 45 -0.55 5.13 14.44
N LEU A 46 -0.31 5.33 13.15
CA LEU A 46 -0.06 6.64 12.54
C LEU A 46 -1.39 7.31 12.18
N THR A 47 -1.97 8.03 13.13
CA THR A 47 -3.35 8.56 13.03
C THR A 47 -3.47 9.93 12.34
N GLY A 48 -2.36 10.49 11.84
CA GLY A 48 -2.31 11.77 11.14
C GLY A 48 -3.15 11.78 9.86
N THR A 49 -2.95 10.78 8.99
CA THR A 49 -3.77 10.57 7.78
C THR A 49 -5.21 10.17 8.18
N LYS A 50 -6.22 10.77 7.53
CA LYS A 50 -7.62 10.65 7.94
C LYS A 50 -8.45 9.88 6.91
N GLU A 51 -9.37 9.06 7.41
CA GLU A 51 -10.46 8.50 6.61
C GLU A 51 -11.71 9.36 6.83
N ALA A 52 -12.17 10.06 5.79
CA ALA A 52 -13.29 11.00 5.90
C ALA A 52 -14.44 10.71 4.92
N CYS A 53 -14.15 10.68 3.61
CA CYS A 53 -15.17 10.38 2.59
C CYS A 53 -15.19 8.92 2.13
N SER A 54 -14.17 8.12 2.50
CA SER A 54 -13.97 6.72 2.10
C SER A 54 -14.09 6.41 0.58
N GLN A 55 -14.00 7.42 -0.27
CA GLN A 55 -14.10 7.33 -1.74
C GLN A 55 -13.06 8.19 -2.48
N GLY A 56 -12.04 8.69 -1.77
CA GLY A 56 -10.90 9.42 -2.36
C GLY A 56 -11.19 10.84 -2.87
N ALA A 57 -12.40 11.38 -2.71
CA ALA A 57 -12.76 12.69 -3.24
C ALA A 57 -12.25 13.88 -2.39
N CYS A 58 -12.07 13.71 -1.08
CA CYS A 58 -11.85 14.82 -0.13
C CYS A 58 -10.37 15.17 0.13
N GLY A 59 -9.42 14.36 -0.31
CA GLY A 59 -7.99 14.59 -0.04
C GLY A 59 -7.51 14.32 1.40
N ALA A 60 -8.40 14.02 2.35
CA ALA A 60 -8.04 13.82 3.76
C ALA A 60 -7.08 12.62 4.00
N CYS A 61 -7.05 11.68 3.04
CA CYS A 61 -6.18 10.51 3.06
C CYS A 61 -4.97 10.60 2.11
N THR A 62 -4.61 11.81 1.67
CA THR A 62 -3.49 12.01 0.72
C THR A 62 -2.16 11.62 1.36
N VAL A 63 -1.36 10.85 0.64
CA VAL A 63 0.02 10.48 1.00
C VAL A 63 0.95 10.64 -0.20
N MET A 64 2.25 10.81 0.04
CA MET A 64 3.29 10.75 -0.99
C MET A 64 3.79 9.32 -1.13
N ILE A 65 3.90 8.83 -2.36
CA ILE A 65 4.57 7.57 -2.68
C ILE A 65 5.90 7.89 -3.33
N SER A 66 6.94 7.11 -3.00
CA SER A 66 8.25 7.24 -3.62
C SER A 66 8.66 5.92 -4.25
N TYR A 67 8.98 5.93 -5.54
CA TYR A 67 9.47 4.75 -6.24
C TYR A 67 10.49 5.12 -7.32
N TYR A 68 11.42 4.22 -7.60
CA TYR A 68 12.37 4.40 -8.68
C TYR A 68 11.78 3.93 -10.00
N ASN A 69 11.63 4.85 -10.96
CA ASN A 69 11.24 4.52 -12.32
C ASN A 69 12.47 4.13 -13.14
N HIS A 70 12.58 2.85 -13.49
CA HIS A 70 13.73 2.31 -14.23
C HIS A 70 13.86 2.85 -15.66
N HIS A 71 12.75 3.17 -16.33
CA HIS A 71 12.77 3.69 -17.70
C HIS A 71 13.31 5.12 -17.75
N GLN A 72 12.86 5.96 -16.81
CA GLN A 72 13.26 7.36 -16.73
C GLN A 72 14.53 7.57 -15.91
N LYS A 73 15.02 6.52 -15.23
CA LYS A 73 16.13 6.56 -14.27
C LYS A 73 15.98 7.65 -13.21
N LYS A 74 14.75 7.83 -12.71
CA LYS A 74 14.39 8.90 -11.76
C LYS A 74 13.53 8.35 -10.62
N ILE A 75 13.64 8.98 -9.46
CA ILE A 75 12.71 8.76 -8.36
C ILE A 75 11.46 9.60 -8.62
N MET A 76 10.30 8.96 -8.51
CA MET A 76 8.99 9.59 -8.67
C MET A 76 8.35 9.79 -7.30
N TYR A 77 7.64 10.91 -7.16
CA TYR A 77 7.00 11.33 -5.90
C TYR A 77 5.52 11.70 -6.08
N PRO A 78 4.65 10.83 -6.65
CA PRO A 78 3.25 11.17 -6.80
C PRO A 78 2.53 11.26 -5.45
N LEU A 79 1.49 12.10 -5.42
CA LEU A 79 0.51 12.12 -4.35
C LEU A 79 -0.66 11.21 -4.73
N ILE A 80 -1.07 10.34 -3.81
CA ILE A 80 -2.21 9.43 -4.00
C ILE A 80 -3.17 9.48 -2.82
N GLN A 81 -4.39 9.01 -3.03
CA GLN A 81 -5.35 8.80 -1.95
C GLN A 81 -5.17 7.38 -1.36
N SER A 82 -4.76 7.28 -0.09
CA SER A 82 -4.45 5.99 0.57
C SER A 82 -5.65 5.09 0.87
N ILE A 83 -6.85 5.51 0.46
CA ILE A 83 -8.05 4.68 0.44
C ILE A 83 -8.05 3.67 -0.72
N TYR A 84 -7.20 3.91 -1.73
CA TYR A 84 -6.99 3.04 -2.88
C TYR A 84 -5.69 2.24 -2.77
#